data_AF-A0A836QTI5-F1
#
_entry.id   AF-A0A836QTI5-F1
#
_cell.length_a   1.000
_cell.length_b   1.000
_cell.length_c   1.000
_cell.angle_alpha   90.00
_cell.angle_beta   90.00
_cell.angle_gamma   90.00
#
_symmetry.space_group_name_H-M   'P 1'
#
loop_
_entity.id
_entity.type
_entity.pdbx_description
1 polymer ?
#
loop_
_entity_poly.entity_id
_entity_poly.type
_entity_poly.pdbx_seq_one_letter_code
_entity_poly.pdbx_strand_id
1 'polypeptide(L)'
;FFGQKIIHDNLRTQCLNLILWPLALMILRSVMGKKDDLTFDRGASVLEFLLNSKFCVKKEILGDLAPNLRKNGWDLDGMPMESFTFPSESEVNKIVGDVKKPLLRTLYNYSLVLNAFKPSFVIVSGKLSSLVVMKKLLSLWMPSSPDRIIFLDKFRPGKWYPFLMNDIISDPKTSVAVGLAIADIARNATVDDGCYVNVSIDENANLNFIGINRVAQDGIPHLSGEEILLDINQNFSEEFPLNDRINIVYRNINNKDIPCNPIYRIGLKKGCHPDQEDPIKMKITRNAEDRTKLEFAFSGTVIKDGNSIKINDNHEDTNKENFFEEQVCTILKNEYYLDNPQFVKIE
;
A
#
# COMPACT_ATOMS: atom_id res chain seq x y z
N PHE A 1 13.49 -12.58 -34.27
CA PHE A 1 14.12 -11.58 -33.39
C PHE A 1 13.60 -11.66 -31.94
N PHE A 2 13.52 -12.85 -31.33
CA PHE A 2 13.06 -13.00 -29.94
C PHE A 2 14.19 -12.80 -28.90
N GLY A 3 15.44 -13.12 -29.26
CA GLY A 3 16.59 -13.00 -28.33
C GLY A 3 17.05 -11.57 -28.04
N GLN A 4 16.97 -10.65 -29.02
CA GLN A 4 17.39 -9.25 -28.79
C GLN A 4 16.49 -8.53 -27.79
N LYS A 5 15.18 -8.82 -27.77
CA LYS A 5 14.24 -8.22 -26.81
C LYS A 5 14.55 -8.62 -25.37
N ILE A 6 14.85 -9.91 -25.13
CA ILE A 6 15.21 -10.43 -23.81
C ILE A 6 16.54 -9.83 -23.32
N ILE A 7 17.52 -9.67 -24.21
CA ILE A 7 18.81 -9.04 -23.88
C ILE A 7 18.62 -7.57 -23.52
N HIS A 8 17.80 -6.82 -24.27
CA HIS A 8 17.49 -5.42 -23.96
C HIS A 8 16.71 -5.26 -22.65
N ASP A 9 15.74 -6.14 -22.37
CA ASP A 9 14.95 -6.09 -21.13
C ASP A 9 15.81 -6.41 -19.89
N ASN A 10 16.76 -7.35 -20.02
CA ASN A 10 17.72 -7.67 -18.97
C ASN A 10 18.70 -6.50 -18.75
N LEU A 11 19.27 -5.95 -19.83
CA LEU A 11 20.18 -4.80 -19.76
C LEU A 11 19.49 -3.59 -19.11
N ARG A 12 18.22 -3.32 -19.47
CA ARG A 12 17.41 -2.25 -18.87
C ARG A 12 17.21 -2.46 -17.37
N THR A 13 16.89 -3.68 -16.96
CA THR A 13 16.71 -4.03 -15.54
C THR A 13 18.02 -3.84 -14.75
N GLN A 14 19.14 -4.23 -15.34
CA GLN A 14 20.46 -4.03 -14.74
C GLN A 14 20.83 -2.55 -14.64
N CYS A 15 20.56 -1.75 -15.68
CA CYS A 15 20.75 -0.29 -15.62
C CYS A 15 19.90 0.35 -14.51
N LEU A 16 18.62 -0.02 -14.43
CA LEU A 16 17.71 0.49 -13.41
C LEU A 16 18.26 0.20 -12.00
N ASN A 17 18.63 -1.05 -11.75
CA ASN A 17 19.01 -1.49 -10.39
C ASN A 17 20.44 -1.10 -10.00
N LEU A 18 21.39 -1.09 -10.93
CA LEU A 18 22.81 -0.89 -10.63
C LEU A 18 23.28 0.56 -10.81
N ILE A 19 22.54 1.37 -11.60
CA ILE A 19 22.92 2.74 -11.93
C ILE A 19 21.85 3.72 -11.45
N LEU A 20 20.64 3.65 -12.02
CA LEU A 20 19.62 4.68 -11.79
C LEU A 20 19.08 4.67 -10.36
N TRP A 21 18.88 3.48 -9.78
CA TRP A 21 18.38 3.34 -8.42
C TRP A 21 19.36 3.88 -7.37
N PRO A 22 20.66 3.53 -7.37
CA PRO A 22 21.66 4.18 -6.52
C PRO A 22 21.68 5.70 -6.67
N LEU A 23 21.69 6.22 -7.91
CA LEU A 23 21.68 7.67 -8.15
C LEU A 23 20.42 8.34 -7.58
N ALA A 24 19.25 7.75 -7.78
CA ALA A 24 18.00 8.24 -7.21
C ALA A 24 18.03 8.25 -5.68
N LEU A 25 18.57 7.18 -5.06
CA LEU A 25 18.75 7.12 -3.60
C LEU A 25 19.71 8.22 -3.10
N MET A 26 20.78 8.51 -3.83
CA MET A 26 21.74 9.56 -3.47
C MET A 26 21.09 10.95 -3.53
N ILE A 27 20.31 11.23 -4.57
CA ILE A 27 19.50 12.45 -4.70
C ILE A 27 18.48 12.55 -3.55
N LEU A 28 17.79 11.47 -3.20
CA LEU A 28 16.82 11.48 -2.09
C LEU A 28 17.50 11.65 -0.73
N ARG A 29 18.71 11.14 -0.55
CA ARG A 29 19.43 11.22 0.73
C ARG A 29 19.94 12.62 1.02
N SER A 30 20.26 13.43 0.01
CA SER A 30 20.60 14.85 0.22
C SER A 30 19.45 15.60 0.90
N VAL A 31 18.21 15.42 0.43
CA VAL A 31 17.00 16.02 1.05
C VAL A 31 16.54 15.34 2.34
N MET A 32 17.14 14.21 2.73
CA MET A 32 17.04 13.66 4.09
C MET A 32 18.06 14.29 5.06
N GLY A 33 18.88 15.24 4.59
CA GLY A 33 19.94 15.88 5.37
C GLY A 33 21.16 14.99 5.59
N LYS A 34 21.47 14.10 4.62
CA LYS A 34 22.69 13.29 4.59
C LYS A 34 23.63 13.91 3.55
N LYS A 35 24.72 14.55 4.02
CA LYS A 35 25.52 15.49 3.21
C LYS A 35 26.62 14.87 2.35
N ASP A 36 26.98 13.60 2.58
CA ASP A 36 28.23 13.03 2.04
C ASP A 36 28.00 12.04 0.88
N ASP A 37 26.77 11.91 0.40
CA ASP A 37 26.39 10.84 -0.52
C ASP A 37 26.55 11.23 -2.00
N LEU A 38 26.85 12.48 -2.37
CA LEU A 38 26.96 12.97 -3.76
C LEU A 38 28.32 13.62 -4.10
N THR A 39 29.32 13.50 -3.23
CA THR A 39 30.66 14.02 -3.49
C THR A 39 31.42 13.11 -4.46
N PHE A 40 32.07 13.68 -5.47
CA PHE A 40 32.91 12.97 -6.43
C PHE A 40 34.22 13.73 -6.65
N ASP A 41 35.28 13.00 -7.01
CA ASP A 41 36.57 13.59 -7.36
C ASP A 41 36.46 14.32 -8.70
N ARG A 42 37.15 15.46 -8.83
CA ARG A 42 37.10 16.25 -10.07
C ARG A 42 37.68 15.45 -11.24
N GLY A 43 36.92 15.35 -12.32
CA GLY A 43 37.24 14.56 -13.50
C GLY A 43 36.86 13.08 -13.40
N ALA A 44 36.24 12.65 -12.29
CA ALA A 44 35.79 11.27 -12.15
C ALA A 44 34.74 10.92 -13.20
N SER A 45 34.86 9.73 -13.80
CA SER A 45 33.84 9.21 -14.68
C SER A 45 32.59 8.76 -13.90
N VAL A 46 31.46 8.60 -14.60
CA VAL A 46 30.26 8.00 -14.00
C VAL A 46 30.57 6.59 -13.49
N LEU A 47 31.37 5.81 -14.21
CA LEU A 47 31.75 4.47 -13.77
C LEU A 47 32.56 4.52 -12.47
N GLU A 48 33.59 5.39 -12.41
CA GLU A 48 34.43 5.56 -11.22
C GLU A 48 33.61 6.00 -10.00
N PHE A 49 32.69 6.94 -10.19
CA PHE A 49 31.78 7.40 -9.15
C PHE A 49 30.89 6.27 -8.63
N LEU A 50 30.27 5.49 -9.51
CA LEU A 50 29.40 4.39 -9.13
C LEU A 50 30.18 3.25 -8.46
N LEU A 51 31.37 2.92 -8.96
CA LEU A 51 32.25 1.92 -8.36
C LEU A 51 32.73 2.35 -6.97
N ASN A 52 32.89 3.65 -6.72
CA ASN A 52 33.28 4.15 -5.40
C ASN A 52 32.09 4.39 -4.46
N SER A 53 30.87 4.46 -5.00
CA SER A 53 29.64 4.65 -4.23
C SER A 53 29.35 3.48 -3.30
N LYS A 54 28.98 3.79 -2.05
CA LYS A 54 28.51 2.80 -1.06
C LYS A 54 27.15 2.20 -1.42
N PHE A 55 26.45 2.78 -2.40
CA PHE A 55 25.13 2.33 -2.85
C PHE A 55 25.21 1.34 -4.01
N CYS A 56 26.38 1.20 -4.66
CA CYS A 56 26.59 0.17 -5.66
C CYS A 56 26.95 -1.14 -4.97
N VAL A 57 25.97 -2.03 -4.86
CA VAL A 57 26.09 -3.29 -4.10
C VAL A 57 26.98 -4.31 -4.81
N LYS A 58 27.14 -4.22 -6.14
CA LYS A 58 27.83 -5.21 -6.97
C LYS A 58 28.79 -4.55 -7.98
N LYS A 59 29.88 -4.02 -7.45
CA LYS A 59 30.92 -3.30 -8.22
C LYS A 59 31.49 -4.13 -9.39
N GLU A 60 31.73 -5.41 -9.14
CA GLU A 60 32.23 -6.36 -10.14
C GLU A 60 31.27 -6.47 -11.34
N ILE A 61 29.96 -6.60 -11.08
CA ILE A 61 28.93 -6.69 -12.12
C ILE A 61 28.82 -5.40 -12.91
N LEU A 62 28.99 -4.24 -12.27
CA LEU A 62 28.95 -2.96 -12.96
C LEU A 62 30.12 -2.80 -13.94
N GLY A 63 31.31 -3.27 -13.55
CA GLY A 63 32.48 -3.33 -14.44
C GLY A 63 32.24 -4.20 -15.67
N ASP A 64 31.63 -5.38 -15.48
CA ASP A 64 31.29 -6.29 -16.59
C ASP A 64 30.15 -5.75 -17.48
N LEU A 65 29.27 -4.92 -16.92
CA LEU A 65 28.15 -4.31 -17.62
C LEU A 65 28.58 -3.13 -18.49
N ALA A 66 29.56 -2.34 -18.06
CA ALA A 66 30.00 -1.12 -18.76
C ALA A 66 30.36 -1.34 -20.25
N PRO A 67 31.10 -2.39 -20.65
CA PRO A 67 31.35 -2.70 -22.06
C PRO A 67 30.08 -2.97 -22.87
N ASN A 68 29.08 -3.61 -22.27
CA ASN A 68 27.80 -3.90 -22.92
C ASN A 68 26.94 -2.63 -23.07
N LEU A 69 26.98 -1.72 -22.10
CA LEU A 69 26.32 -0.42 -22.18
C LEU A 69 26.96 0.46 -23.26
N ARG A 70 28.29 0.44 -23.35
CA ARG A 70 29.04 1.19 -24.35
C ARG A 70 28.67 0.78 -25.78
N LYS A 71 28.51 -0.53 -26.03
CA LYS A 71 28.00 -1.05 -27.31
C LYS A 71 26.59 -0.55 -27.67
N ASN A 72 25.81 -0.14 -26.68
CA ASN A 72 24.47 0.42 -26.83
C ASN A 72 24.44 1.96 -26.67
N GLY A 73 25.60 2.63 -26.78
CA GLY A 73 25.71 4.09 -26.78
C GLY A 73 25.81 4.75 -25.39
N TRP A 74 25.93 3.97 -24.33
CA TRP A 74 26.10 4.48 -22.96
C TRP A 74 27.54 4.27 -22.48
N ASP A 75 28.39 5.28 -22.68
CA ASP A 75 29.81 5.24 -22.31
C ASP A 75 30.03 5.81 -20.90
N LEU A 76 29.90 4.96 -19.88
CA LEU A 76 30.06 5.36 -18.47
C LEU A 76 31.50 5.78 -18.12
N ASP A 77 32.48 5.26 -18.84
CA ASP A 77 33.90 5.60 -18.66
C ASP A 77 34.26 6.93 -19.30
N GLY A 78 33.70 7.18 -20.49
CA GLY A 78 33.92 8.43 -21.24
C GLY A 78 33.08 9.61 -20.75
N MET A 79 32.09 9.39 -19.89
CA MET A 79 31.22 10.44 -19.35
C MET A 79 31.76 10.98 -18.02
N PRO A 80 32.24 12.24 -17.96
CA PRO A 80 32.64 12.84 -16.70
C PRO A 80 31.40 13.21 -15.86
N MET A 81 31.51 13.05 -14.55
CA MET A 81 30.46 13.39 -13.59
C MET A 81 30.03 14.87 -13.69
N GLU A 82 30.91 15.76 -14.11
CA GLU A 82 30.61 17.17 -14.37
C GLU A 82 29.56 17.39 -15.47
N SER A 83 29.33 16.40 -16.33
CA SER A 83 28.25 16.46 -17.34
C SER A 83 26.86 16.31 -16.73
N PHE A 84 26.77 15.81 -15.49
CA PHE A 84 25.50 15.57 -14.81
C PHE A 84 25.16 16.77 -13.93
N THR A 85 24.05 17.44 -14.26
CA THR A 85 23.44 18.41 -13.36
C THR A 85 22.49 17.67 -12.43
N PHE A 86 22.90 17.49 -11.17
CA PHE A 86 22.01 16.98 -10.14
C PHE A 86 21.04 18.09 -9.70
N PRO A 87 19.76 17.76 -9.44
CA PRO A 87 18.84 18.74 -8.90
C PRO A 87 19.31 19.18 -7.52
N SER A 88 19.21 20.47 -7.24
CA SER A 88 19.49 21.03 -5.92
C SER A 88 18.52 20.49 -4.87
N GLU A 89 18.92 20.51 -3.59
CA GLU A 89 18.03 20.11 -2.49
C GLU A 89 16.71 20.89 -2.51
N SER A 90 16.73 22.17 -2.92
CA SER A 90 15.54 23.01 -3.05
C SER A 90 14.59 22.50 -4.14
N GLU A 91 15.12 22.13 -5.30
CA GLU A 91 14.32 21.59 -6.42
C GLU A 91 13.68 20.25 -6.05
N VAL A 92 14.45 19.34 -5.46
CA VAL A 92 13.93 18.06 -4.99
C VAL A 92 12.87 18.26 -3.91
N ASN A 93 13.11 19.13 -2.93
CA ASN A 93 12.13 19.43 -1.88
C ASN A 93 10.84 20.07 -2.43
N LYS A 94 10.93 20.88 -3.49
CA LYS A 94 9.76 21.44 -4.18
C LYS A 94 8.90 20.33 -4.79
N ILE A 95 9.53 19.41 -5.54
CA ILE A 95 8.84 18.26 -6.15
C ILE A 95 8.21 17.36 -5.09
N VAL A 96 8.94 17.06 -4.01
CA VAL A 96 8.40 16.29 -2.87
C VAL A 96 7.25 17.05 -2.20
N GLY A 97 7.34 18.37 -2.10
CA GLY A 97 6.28 19.24 -1.57
C GLY A 97 5.00 19.19 -2.40
N ASP A 98 5.10 19.01 -3.72
CA ASP A 98 3.94 18.86 -4.60
C ASP A 98 3.15 17.56 -4.34
N VAL A 99 3.80 16.55 -3.73
CA VAL A 99 3.15 15.32 -3.24
C VAL A 99 2.18 15.60 -2.08
N LYS A 100 2.18 16.81 -1.50
CA LYS A 100 1.16 17.24 -0.53
C LYS A 100 -0.26 17.06 -1.06
N LYS A 101 -0.53 17.40 -2.33
CA LYS A 101 -1.89 17.35 -2.90
C LYS A 101 -2.50 15.94 -2.85
N PRO A 102 -1.84 14.88 -3.36
CA PRO A 102 -2.39 13.53 -3.25
C PRO A 102 -2.41 13.00 -1.80
N LEU A 103 -1.47 13.43 -0.94
CA LEU A 103 -1.40 12.95 0.45
C LEU A 103 -2.35 13.66 1.41
N LEU A 104 -2.91 14.81 1.04
CA LEU A 104 -3.71 15.65 1.92
C LEU A 104 -4.91 14.89 2.50
N ARG A 105 -5.58 14.09 1.66
CA ARG A 105 -6.69 13.26 2.10
C ARG A 105 -6.26 12.21 3.13
N THR A 106 -5.16 11.52 2.86
CA THR A 106 -4.60 10.52 3.76
C THR A 106 -4.21 11.13 5.11
N LEU A 107 -3.55 12.30 5.09
CA LEU A 107 -3.15 13.03 6.30
C LEU A 107 -4.36 13.49 7.12
N TYR A 108 -5.40 13.98 6.45
CA TYR A 108 -6.66 14.33 7.09
C TYR A 108 -7.33 13.11 7.74
N ASN A 109 -7.36 11.97 7.06
CA ASN A 109 -7.92 10.76 7.65
C ASN A 109 -7.14 10.31 8.89
N TYR A 110 -5.80 10.40 8.87
CA TYR A 110 -4.98 10.13 10.05
C TYR A 110 -5.25 11.12 11.18
N SER A 111 -5.46 12.40 10.89
CA SER A 111 -5.78 13.37 11.95
C SER A 111 -7.12 13.06 12.62
N LEU A 112 -8.14 12.63 11.87
CA LEU A 112 -9.41 12.17 12.44
C LEU A 112 -9.21 11.00 13.41
N VAL A 113 -8.43 9.99 12.99
CA VAL A 113 -8.10 8.83 13.85
C VAL A 113 -7.38 9.30 15.12
N LEU A 114 -6.32 10.09 14.99
CA LEU A 114 -5.52 10.53 16.14
C LEU A 114 -6.33 11.39 17.11
N ASN A 115 -7.20 12.26 16.60
CA ASN A 115 -8.09 13.07 17.44
C ASN A 115 -9.12 12.21 18.19
N ALA A 116 -9.61 11.13 17.57
CA ALA A 116 -10.57 10.23 18.21
C ALA A 116 -9.94 9.43 19.36
N PHE A 117 -8.72 8.89 19.17
CA PHE A 117 -8.07 8.05 20.18
C PHE A 117 -7.21 8.82 21.17
N LYS A 118 -6.83 10.06 20.85
CA LYS A 118 -5.98 10.94 21.68
C LYS A 118 -4.75 10.21 22.24
N PRO A 119 -3.92 9.57 21.39
CA PRO A 119 -2.79 8.81 21.87
C PRO A 119 -1.80 9.72 22.62
N SER A 120 -1.17 9.18 23.66
CA SER A 120 -0.13 9.89 24.40
C SER A 120 1.09 10.21 23.54
N PHE A 121 1.43 9.30 22.61
CA PHE A 121 2.53 9.45 21.68
C PHE A 121 2.15 8.95 20.29
N VAL A 122 2.71 9.59 19.25
CA VAL A 122 2.61 9.18 17.85
C VAL A 122 4.01 8.85 17.37
N ILE A 123 4.26 7.58 17.05
CA ILE A 123 5.54 7.12 16.51
C ILE A 123 5.45 7.14 14.98
N VAL A 124 6.36 7.86 14.35
CA VAL A 124 6.44 7.97 12.89
C VAL A 124 7.67 7.22 12.40
N SER A 125 7.44 6.21 11.55
CA SER A 125 8.49 5.38 10.95
C SER A 125 8.42 5.35 9.41
N GLY A 126 9.37 4.65 8.79
CA GLY A 126 9.48 4.47 7.35
C GLY A 126 10.32 5.53 6.65
N LYS A 127 10.85 5.20 5.47
CA LYS A 127 11.83 6.03 4.75
C LYS A 127 11.29 7.42 4.35
N LEU A 128 10.00 7.49 3.98
CA LEU A 128 9.35 8.75 3.64
C LEU A 128 9.35 9.74 4.81
N SER A 129 9.25 9.23 6.06
CA SER A 129 9.29 10.07 7.25
C SER A 129 10.66 10.68 7.54
N SER A 130 11.73 10.23 6.88
CA SER A 130 13.06 10.84 6.97
C SER A 130 13.20 12.10 6.10
N LEU A 131 12.33 12.32 5.12
CA LEU A 131 12.38 13.51 4.26
C LEU A 131 12.00 14.75 5.08
N VAL A 132 12.80 15.82 4.99
CA VAL A 132 12.60 17.03 5.79
C VAL A 132 11.23 17.66 5.53
N VAL A 133 10.79 17.72 4.27
CA VAL A 133 9.47 18.25 3.89
C VAL A 133 8.34 17.37 4.44
N MET A 134 8.49 16.05 4.42
CA MET A 134 7.48 15.14 4.97
C MET A 134 7.36 15.26 6.49
N LYS A 135 8.46 15.41 7.22
CA LYS A 135 8.42 15.67 8.68
C LYS A 135 7.64 16.94 8.99
N LYS A 136 7.89 18.03 8.24
CA LYS A 136 7.16 19.29 8.38
C LYS A 136 5.68 19.12 8.07
N LEU A 137 5.36 18.41 6.99
CA LEU A 137 3.98 18.16 6.58
C LEU A 137 3.23 17.33 7.63
N LEU A 138 3.82 16.24 8.12
CA LEU A 138 3.23 15.43 9.18
C LEU A 138 3.02 16.28 10.45
N SER A 139 4.03 17.03 10.88
CA SER A 139 3.93 17.89 12.07
C SER A 139 2.82 18.96 11.96
N LEU A 140 2.50 19.41 10.74
CA LEU A 140 1.43 20.39 10.49
C LEU A 140 0.02 19.79 10.58
N TRP A 141 -0.14 18.52 10.17
CA TRP A 141 -1.45 17.86 10.07
C TRP A 141 -1.79 16.98 11.28
N MET A 142 -0.81 16.63 12.10
CA MET A 142 -1.00 15.79 13.29
C MET A 142 -1.68 16.60 14.40
N PRO A 143 -2.83 16.13 14.95
CA PRO A 143 -3.54 16.80 16.06
C PRO A 143 -2.90 16.43 17.41
N SER A 144 -1.58 16.41 17.46
CA SER A 144 -0.78 16.08 18.64
C SER A 144 0.25 17.17 18.88
N SER A 145 0.57 17.45 20.13
CA SER A 145 1.63 18.40 20.44
C SER A 145 2.98 17.87 19.92
N PRO A 146 3.89 18.73 19.42
CA PRO A 146 5.13 18.29 18.78
C PRO A 146 6.01 17.38 19.66
N ASP A 147 5.99 17.57 20.97
CA ASP A 147 6.69 16.75 21.98
C ASP A 147 6.17 15.31 22.06
N ARG A 148 4.96 15.05 21.57
CA ARG A 148 4.34 13.72 21.53
C ARG A 148 4.57 13.00 20.20
N ILE A 149 5.18 13.65 19.21
CA ILE A 149 5.44 13.07 17.90
C ILE A 149 6.90 12.62 17.84
N ILE A 150 7.12 11.30 17.87
CA ILE A 150 8.44 10.69 17.88
C ILE A 150 8.75 10.18 16.47
N PHE A 151 9.61 10.88 15.75
CA PHE A 151 10.16 10.39 14.49
C PHE A 151 11.30 9.41 14.78
N LEU A 152 11.23 8.19 14.24
CA LEU A 152 12.30 7.20 14.41
C LEU A 152 13.57 7.58 13.66
N ASP A 153 13.49 8.44 12.64
CA ASP A 153 14.67 8.95 11.96
C ASP A 153 15.55 9.77 12.91
N LYS A 154 16.76 9.27 13.16
CA LYS A 154 17.74 9.80 14.14
C LYS A 154 17.33 9.63 15.61
N PHE A 155 16.36 8.77 15.91
CA PHE A 155 15.97 8.44 17.29
C PHE A 155 17.02 7.59 17.98
N ARG A 156 17.16 7.72 19.31
CA ARG A 156 18.09 6.97 20.15
C ARG A 156 17.33 5.96 21.03
N PRO A 157 17.06 4.74 20.54
CA PRO A 157 16.32 3.74 21.30
C PRO A 157 17.16 3.09 22.41
N GLY A 158 18.50 3.24 22.38
CA GLY A 158 19.43 2.52 23.25
C GLY A 158 19.98 1.25 22.60
N LYS A 159 20.99 0.64 23.22
CA LYS A 159 21.84 -0.41 22.62
C LYS A 159 21.13 -1.73 22.24
N TRP A 160 19.87 -1.90 22.63
CA TRP A 160 19.09 -3.10 22.29
C TRP A 160 18.69 -3.13 20.80
N TYR A 161 18.68 -1.97 20.11
CA TYR A 161 18.29 -1.90 18.72
C TYR A 161 19.46 -2.31 17.80
N PRO A 162 19.32 -3.32 16.92
CA PRO A 162 20.47 -3.92 16.24
C PRO A 162 21.02 -3.08 15.07
N PHE A 163 20.21 -2.22 14.46
CA PHE A 163 20.60 -1.45 13.25
C PHE A 163 20.99 0.00 13.55
N LEU A 164 21.64 0.23 14.70
CA LEU A 164 22.11 1.56 15.08
C LEU A 164 23.36 1.97 14.28
N MET A 165 23.44 3.25 14.00
CA MET A 165 24.65 3.90 13.47
C MET A 165 24.88 5.14 14.31
N ASN A 166 26.00 5.21 15.03
CA ASN A 166 26.29 6.28 15.99
C ASN A 166 25.16 6.47 17.03
N ASP A 167 24.72 5.36 17.64
CA ASP A 167 23.64 5.29 18.64
C ASP A 167 22.25 5.79 18.20
N ILE A 168 22.06 6.07 16.90
CA ILE A 168 20.78 6.48 16.33
C ILE A 168 20.25 5.47 15.30
N ILE A 169 18.93 5.43 15.13
CA ILE A 169 18.28 4.74 14.02
C ILE A 169 18.52 5.55 12.74
N SER A 170 19.32 5.00 11.83
CA SER A 170 19.69 5.66 10.56
C SER A 170 18.76 5.32 9.38
N ASP A 171 18.03 4.21 9.51
CA ASP A 171 16.97 3.80 8.61
C ASP A 171 15.72 3.40 9.40
N PRO A 172 14.70 4.28 9.48
CA PRO A 172 13.46 3.99 10.20
C PRO A 172 12.75 2.72 9.71
N LYS A 173 12.93 2.31 8.45
CA LYS A 173 12.27 1.11 7.90
C LYS A 173 12.69 -0.16 8.66
N THR A 174 13.88 -0.16 9.26
CA THR A 174 14.36 -1.28 10.09
C THR A 174 13.48 -1.53 11.31
N SER A 175 12.66 -0.55 11.76
CA SER A 175 11.82 -0.71 12.95
C SER A 175 10.76 -1.79 12.77
N VAL A 176 10.30 -2.02 11.54
CA VAL A 176 9.35 -3.09 11.21
C VAL A 176 10.00 -4.46 11.40
N ALA A 177 11.22 -4.64 10.88
CA ALA A 177 11.97 -5.89 11.02
C ALA A 177 12.33 -6.17 12.49
N VAL A 178 12.74 -5.14 13.24
CA VAL A 178 13.02 -5.27 14.68
C VAL A 178 11.76 -5.59 15.47
N GLY A 179 10.63 -4.91 15.19
CA GLY A 179 9.36 -5.21 15.84
C GLY A 179 8.87 -6.63 15.57
N LEU A 180 9.05 -7.11 14.33
CA LEU A 180 8.75 -8.48 13.96
C LEU A 180 9.64 -9.49 14.71
N ALA A 181 10.95 -9.25 14.79
CA ALA A 181 11.87 -10.10 15.54
C ALA A 181 11.52 -10.16 17.03
N ILE A 182 11.13 -9.03 17.65
CA ILE A 182 10.67 -9.02 19.05
C ILE A 182 9.39 -9.82 19.21
N ALA A 183 8.41 -9.63 18.32
CA ALA A 183 7.15 -10.37 18.37
C ALA A 183 7.35 -11.88 18.20
N ASP A 184 8.25 -12.27 17.31
CA ASP A 184 8.64 -13.65 17.07
C ASP A 184 9.31 -14.28 18.30
N ILE A 185 10.31 -13.59 18.87
CA ILE A 185 10.94 -14.02 20.14
C ILE A 185 9.89 -14.18 21.23
N ALA A 186 8.99 -13.21 21.40
CA ALA A 186 7.96 -13.27 22.43
C ALA A 186 6.97 -14.45 22.26
N ARG A 187 6.71 -14.87 21.02
CA ARG A 187 5.81 -16.01 20.71
C ARG A 187 6.51 -17.36 20.80
N ASN A 188 7.75 -17.44 20.34
CA ASN A 188 8.48 -18.70 20.13
C ASN A 188 9.53 -18.98 21.21
N ALA A 189 9.68 -18.11 22.21
CA ALA A 189 10.62 -18.34 23.31
C ALA A 189 10.20 -19.50 24.22
N THR A 190 10.59 -20.72 23.85
CA THR A 190 11.33 -21.60 24.77
C THR A 190 12.81 -21.30 24.53
N VAL A 191 13.44 -20.64 25.50
CA VAL A 191 14.84 -20.23 25.42
C VAL A 191 15.72 -21.46 25.31
N ASP A 192 16.15 -21.81 24.10
CA ASP A 192 17.38 -22.56 23.79
C ASP A 192 17.60 -22.49 22.26
N ASP A 193 18.63 -21.74 21.85
CA ASP A 193 19.25 -21.74 20.52
C ASP A 193 18.43 -21.27 19.30
N GLY A 194 18.31 -19.94 19.16
CA GLY A 194 18.21 -19.26 17.84
C GLY A 194 16.90 -18.51 17.58
N CYS A 195 17.00 -17.25 17.14
CA CYS A 195 15.86 -16.47 16.66
C CYS A 195 15.46 -16.92 15.25
N TYR A 196 14.31 -17.55 15.10
CA TYR A 196 13.74 -17.94 13.82
C TYR A 196 12.51 -17.10 13.52
N VAL A 197 12.65 -16.05 12.69
CA VAL A 197 11.52 -15.21 12.27
C VAL A 197 10.52 -16.06 11.48
N ASN A 198 9.43 -16.48 12.14
CA ASN A 198 8.30 -17.12 11.47
C ASN A 198 7.21 -16.07 11.20
N VAL A 199 7.06 -15.72 9.92
CA VAL A 199 6.00 -14.81 9.46
C VAL A 199 4.74 -15.61 9.14
N SER A 200 4.26 -16.41 10.08
CA SER A 200 2.86 -16.86 10.05
C SER A 200 2.02 -15.74 10.65
N ILE A 201 1.76 -14.72 9.84
CA ILE A 201 0.68 -13.77 10.12
C ILE A 201 -0.59 -14.62 10.03
N ASP A 202 -1.28 -14.86 11.15
CA ASP A 202 -2.71 -15.17 11.06
C ASP A 202 -3.29 -14.17 10.07
N GLU A 203 -4.02 -14.64 9.06
CA GLU A 203 -4.70 -13.86 8.01
C GLU A 203 -5.83 -12.99 8.61
N ASN A 204 -5.58 -12.37 9.76
CA ASN A 204 -6.41 -11.41 10.43
C ASN A 204 -6.53 -10.19 9.51
N ALA A 205 -7.54 -10.28 8.67
CA ALA A 205 -8.01 -9.25 7.78
C ALA A 205 -8.11 -7.95 8.56
N ASN A 206 -7.46 -6.90 8.07
CA ASN A 206 -7.64 -5.55 8.59
C ASN A 206 -9.09 -5.02 8.37
N LEU A 207 -9.97 -5.80 7.74
CA LEU A 207 -11.38 -5.50 7.49
C LEU A 207 -12.20 -5.68 8.78
N ASN A 208 -12.14 -4.78 9.75
CA ASN A 208 -12.84 -5.01 11.02
C ASN A 208 -14.36 -4.73 10.95
N PHE A 209 -14.76 -3.68 10.24
CA PHE A 209 -16.16 -3.28 10.11
C PHE A 209 -16.51 -3.10 8.64
N ILE A 210 -17.53 -3.81 8.16
CA ILE A 210 -17.99 -3.73 6.77
C ILE A 210 -19.44 -3.29 6.79
N GLY A 211 -19.77 -2.38 5.89
CA GLY A 211 -21.12 -1.86 5.77
C GLY A 211 -21.43 -1.42 4.35
N ILE A 212 -22.63 -0.90 4.17
CA ILE A 212 -23.11 -0.41 2.88
C ILE A 212 -23.30 1.08 2.93
N ASN A 213 -22.83 1.76 1.89
CA ASN A 213 -23.17 3.14 1.64
C ASN A 213 -23.92 3.23 0.31
N ARG A 214 -25.16 3.74 0.38
CA ARG A 214 -26.07 3.79 -0.78
C ARG A 214 -25.76 4.94 -1.74
N VAL A 215 -25.31 6.11 -1.27
CA VAL A 215 -24.87 7.23 -2.13
C VAL A 215 -24.00 8.18 -1.31
N ALA A 216 -22.73 8.36 -1.67
CA ALA A 216 -21.96 9.48 -1.17
C ALA A 216 -22.24 10.70 -2.06
N GLN A 217 -23.02 11.68 -1.57
CA GLN A 217 -23.26 12.95 -2.29
C GLN A 217 -21.95 13.75 -2.51
N ASP A 218 -20.93 13.47 -1.72
CA ASP A 218 -19.62 14.12 -1.67
C ASP A 218 -18.47 13.21 -2.17
N GLY A 219 -18.78 11.98 -2.61
CA GLY A 219 -17.81 10.98 -3.03
C GLY A 219 -17.01 10.32 -1.88
N ILE A 220 -17.34 10.61 -0.62
CA ILE A 220 -16.69 10.04 0.56
C ILE A 220 -17.66 9.07 1.25
N PRO A 221 -17.37 7.76 1.27
CA PRO A 221 -18.22 6.83 2.00
C PRO A 221 -18.00 6.97 3.51
N HIS A 222 -19.06 7.24 4.24
CA HIS A 222 -19.14 7.12 5.70
C HIS A 222 -20.07 5.95 6.06
N LEU A 223 -19.86 5.38 7.26
CA LEU A 223 -20.75 4.38 7.85
C LEU A 223 -21.23 4.89 9.20
N SER A 224 -22.54 5.11 9.33
CA SER A 224 -23.22 5.23 10.61
C SER A 224 -23.34 3.85 11.29
N GLY A 225 -23.68 3.83 12.58
CA GLY A 225 -23.77 2.58 13.35
C GLY A 225 -24.81 1.59 12.82
N GLU A 226 -25.89 2.09 12.21
CA GLU A 226 -26.97 1.29 11.63
C GLU A 226 -26.62 0.73 10.23
N GLU A 227 -25.52 1.20 9.63
CA GLU A 227 -25.06 0.77 8.29
C GLU A 227 -23.94 -0.27 8.35
N ILE A 228 -23.47 -0.63 9.56
CA ILE A 228 -22.49 -1.70 9.77
C ILE A 228 -23.21 -3.04 9.69
N LEU A 229 -22.82 -3.86 8.73
CA LEU A 229 -23.44 -5.16 8.48
C LEU A 229 -22.63 -6.32 9.05
N LEU A 230 -21.30 -6.17 9.10
CA LEU A 230 -20.40 -7.20 9.60
C LEU A 230 -19.35 -6.58 10.53
N ASP A 231 -19.39 -6.99 11.80
CA ASP A 231 -18.37 -6.73 12.82
C ASP A 231 -17.46 -7.96 12.96
N ILE A 232 -16.17 -7.78 13.13
CA ILE A 232 -15.22 -8.87 13.38
C ILE A 232 -15.60 -9.73 14.61
N ASN A 233 -16.32 -9.16 15.57
CA ASN A 233 -16.73 -9.83 16.80
C ASN A 233 -18.14 -10.44 16.72
N GLN A 234 -18.89 -10.15 15.65
CA GLN A 234 -20.29 -10.56 15.53
C GLN A 234 -20.60 -11.03 14.11
N ASN A 235 -20.99 -12.30 13.97
CA ASN A 235 -21.42 -12.89 12.70
C ASN A 235 -22.87 -12.49 12.38
N PHE A 236 -23.15 -11.20 12.28
CA PHE A 236 -24.44 -10.73 11.74
C PHE A 236 -24.41 -10.88 10.23
N SER A 237 -25.44 -11.50 9.67
CA SER A 237 -25.65 -11.57 8.23
C SER A 237 -27.07 -11.12 7.96
N GLU A 238 -27.19 -9.86 7.56
CA GLU A 238 -28.47 -9.25 7.21
C GLU A 238 -28.66 -9.24 5.70
N GLU A 239 -29.90 -9.50 5.29
CA GLU A 239 -30.36 -9.27 3.92
C GLU A 239 -30.82 -7.83 3.77
N PHE A 240 -30.38 -7.16 2.72
CA PHE A 240 -30.84 -5.81 2.39
C PHE A 240 -31.23 -5.72 0.91
N PRO A 241 -32.17 -4.83 0.56
CA PRO A 241 -32.62 -4.68 -0.81
C PRO A 241 -31.55 -4.02 -1.69
N LEU A 242 -31.35 -4.59 -2.88
CA LEU A 242 -30.51 -4.08 -3.96
C LEU A 242 -31.40 -3.37 -5.00
N ASN A 243 -31.90 -2.19 -4.63
CA ASN A 243 -32.74 -1.40 -5.53
C ASN A 243 -31.91 -0.58 -6.53
N ASP A 244 -30.69 -0.19 -6.12
CA ASP A 244 -29.75 0.64 -6.87
C ASP A 244 -28.32 0.10 -6.72
N ARG A 245 -27.37 0.76 -7.38
CA ARG A 245 -25.94 0.49 -7.15
C ARG A 245 -25.56 0.85 -5.71
N ILE A 246 -24.98 -0.11 -5.00
CA ILE A 246 -24.49 0.03 -3.64
C ILE A 246 -22.97 -0.04 -3.60
N ASN A 247 -22.36 0.66 -2.64
CA ASN A 247 -20.94 0.53 -2.34
C ASN A 247 -20.79 -0.27 -1.05
N ILE A 248 -20.08 -1.39 -1.12
CA ILE A 248 -19.59 -2.10 0.06
C ILE A 248 -18.30 -1.44 0.48
N VAL A 249 -18.26 -1.00 1.73
CA VAL A 249 -17.15 -0.22 2.28
C VAL A 249 -16.69 -0.85 3.59
N TYR A 250 -15.42 -0.67 3.92
CA TYR A 250 -14.87 -1.11 5.20
C TYR A 250 -14.18 0.02 5.95
N ARG A 251 -14.05 -0.18 7.27
CA ARG A 251 -13.12 0.54 8.11
C ARG A 251 -12.53 -0.39 9.16
N ASN A 252 -11.30 -0.09 9.58
CA ASN A 252 -10.60 -0.91 10.58
C ASN A 252 -11.01 -0.55 12.00
N ILE A 253 -11.70 0.59 12.18
CA ILE A 253 -11.98 1.19 13.46
C ILE A 253 -13.48 1.51 13.54
N ASN A 254 -14.14 1.14 14.65
CA ASN A 254 -15.55 1.45 14.85
C ASN A 254 -15.78 2.92 15.26
N ASN A 255 -15.56 3.85 14.34
CA ASN A 255 -15.85 5.27 14.57
C ASN A 255 -16.50 5.89 13.33
N LYS A 256 -17.70 6.43 13.51
CA LYS A 256 -18.53 7.09 12.49
C LYS A 256 -17.86 8.29 11.81
N ASP A 257 -16.97 8.97 12.53
CA ASP A 257 -16.27 10.17 12.04
C ASP A 257 -15.14 9.78 11.06
N ILE A 258 -14.70 8.51 11.07
CA ILE A 258 -13.66 8.00 10.19
C ILE A 258 -14.29 7.61 8.85
N PRO A 259 -13.74 8.10 7.71
CA PRO A 259 -14.21 7.68 6.39
C PRO A 259 -13.88 6.22 6.14
N CYS A 260 -14.72 5.58 5.35
CA CYS A 260 -14.56 4.19 4.96
C CYS A 260 -13.79 4.09 3.64
N ASN A 261 -13.26 2.91 3.37
CA ASN A 261 -12.62 2.56 2.11
C ASN A 261 -13.57 1.69 1.30
N PRO A 262 -13.83 1.98 0.01
CA PRO A 262 -14.65 1.12 -0.82
C PRO A 262 -13.93 -0.19 -1.15
N ILE A 263 -14.64 -1.31 -1.06
CA ILE A 263 -14.17 -2.64 -1.46
C ILE A 263 -14.78 -3.02 -2.81
N TYR A 264 -16.10 -2.96 -2.88
CA TYR A 264 -16.87 -3.36 -4.05
C TYR A 264 -17.96 -2.33 -4.34
N ARG A 265 -18.29 -2.21 -5.61
CA ARG A 265 -19.51 -1.57 -6.06
C ARG A 265 -20.34 -2.63 -6.77
N ILE A 266 -21.53 -2.89 -6.25
CA ILE A 266 -22.44 -3.91 -6.76
C ILE A 266 -23.71 -3.22 -7.23
N GLY A 267 -24.23 -3.64 -8.37
CA GLY A 267 -25.57 -3.27 -8.81
C GLY A 267 -26.04 -4.14 -9.95
N LEU A 268 -27.22 -3.81 -10.47
CA LEU A 268 -27.76 -4.50 -11.64
C LEU A 268 -27.13 -3.99 -12.93
N LYS A 269 -26.96 -4.89 -13.89
CA LYS A 269 -26.56 -4.51 -15.24
C LYS A 269 -27.64 -3.69 -15.92
N LYS A 270 -27.21 -2.91 -16.91
CA LYS A 270 -28.10 -2.13 -17.77
C LYS A 270 -29.13 -3.06 -18.44
N GLY A 271 -30.42 -2.77 -18.26
CA GLY A 271 -31.54 -3.57 -18.77
C GLY A 271 -32.07 -4.64 -17.81
N CYS A 272 -31.47 -4.78 -16.62
CA CYS A 272 -32.00 -5.60 -15.54
C CYS A 272 -32.65 -4.68 -14.49
N HIS A 273 -33.88 -5.01 -14.10
CA HIS A 273 -34.64 -4.25 -13.09
C HIS A 273 -35.13 -5.18 -11.98
N PRO A 274 -35.16 -4.73 -10.71
CA PRO A 274 -35.76 -5.52 -9.66
C PRO A 274 -37.28 -5.56 -9.85
N ASP A 275 -37.89 -6.69 -9.52
CA ASP A 275 -39.35 -6.80 -9.44
C ASP A 275 -39.93 -5.91 -8.32
N GLN A 276 -41.17 -5.44 -8.49
CA GLN A 276 -41.83 -4.55 -7.51
C GLN A 276 -42.39 -5.30 -6.30
N GLU A 277 -42.83 -6.55 -6.47
CA GLU A 277 -43.41 -7.38 -5.40
C GLU A 277 -42.33 -8.23 -4.71
N ASP A 278 -41.31 -8.67 -5.46
CA ASP A 278 -40.19 -9.49 -4.95
C ASP A 278 -38.82 -8.85 -5.28
N PRO A 279 -38.46 -7.72 -4.62
CA PRO A 279 -37.22 -7.02 -4.90
C PRO A 279 -36.00 -7.85 -4.55
N ILE A 280 -34.92 -7.63 -5.28
CA ILE A 280 -33.67 -8.35 -5.08
C ILE A 280 -33.09 -7.99 -3.72
N LYS A 281 -32.73 -9.00 -2.94
CA LYS A 281 -32.02 -8.88 -1.68
C LYS A 281 -30.63 -9.46 -1.84
N MET A 282 -29.68 -8.83 -1.16
CA MET A 282 -28.30 -9.31 -1.09
C MET A 282 -27.96 -9.57 0.37
N LYS A 283 -27.28 -10.69 0.60
CA LYS A 283 -26.73 -11.11 1.87
C LYS A 283 -25.21 -11.16 1.75
N ILE A 284 -24.52 -10.62 2.76
CA ILE A 284 -23.06 -10.64 2.82
C ILE A 284 -22.65 -11.51 4.00
N THR A 285 -21.69 -12.39 3.77
CA THR A 285 -21.04 -13.21 4.80
C THR A 285 -19.53 -13.10 4.68
N ARG A 286 -18.82 -13.29 5.80
CA ARG A 286 -17.37 -13.50 5.78
C ARG A 286 -17.10 -14.98 5.65
N ASN A 287 -16.12 -15.34 4.82
CA ASN A 287 -15.66 -16.70 4.77
C ASN A 287 -15.04 -17.09 6.13
N ALA A 288 -15.39 -18.28 6.62
CA ALA A 288 -15.00 -18.74 7.96
C ALA A 288 -13.52 -19.14 8.05
N GLU A 289 -12.93 -19.57 6.94
CA GLU A 289 -11.53 -20.00 6.83
C GLU A 289 -10.61 -18.84 6.46
N ASP A 290 -11.10 -17.93 5.60
CA ASP A 290 -10.38 -16.75 5.14
C ASP A 290 -11.19 -15.47 5.42
N ARG A 291 -10.89 -14.82 6.54
CA ARG A 291 -11.58 -13.60 6.98
C ARG A 291 -11.35 -12.39 6.07
N THR A 292 -10.45 -12.48 5.08
CA THR A 292 -10.23 -11.43 4.07
C THR A 292 -11.24 -11.51 2.92
N LYS A 293 -11.90 -12.66 2.74
CA LYS A 293 -12.87 -12.89 1.67
C LYS A 293 -14.31 -12.63 2.13
N LEU A 294 -15.08 -12.02 1.22
CA LEU A 294 -16.52 -11.82 1.37
C LEU A 294 -17.26 -12.71 0.37
N GLU A 295 -18.35 -13.28 0.85
CA GLU A 295 -19.27 -14.08 0.07
C GLU A 295 -20.59 -13.31 -0.06
N PHE A 296 -21.16 -13.36 -1.27
CA PHE A 296 -22.40 -12.69 -1.62
C PHE A 296 -23.44 -13.73 -2.03
N ALA A 297 -24.63 -13.65 -1.42
CA ALA A 297 -25.79 -14.42 -1.84
C ALA A 297 -26.91 -13.46 -2.23
N PHE A 298 -27.64 -13.79 -3.31
CA PHE A 298 -28.72 -12.98 -3.84
C PHE A 298 -30.03 -13.78 -3.84
N SER A 299 -31.13 -13.09 -3.56
CA SER A 299 -32.48 -13.66 -3.63
C SER A 299 -33.47 -12.63 -4.18
N GLY A 300 -34.59 -13.08 -4.74
CA GLY A 300 -35.64 -12.22 -5.28
C GLY A 300 -35.81 -12.38 -6.80
N THR A 301 -36.45 -11.43 -7.47
CA THR A 301 -36.76 -11.55 -8.90
C THR A 301 -36.16 -10.41 -9.73
N VAL A 302 -35.46 -10.76 -10.82
CA VAL A 302 -34.94 -9.83 -11.85
C VAL A 302 -35.84 -9.87 -13.06
N ILE A 303 -36.22 -8.69 -13.55
CA ILE A 303 -36.85 -8.50 -14.85
C ILE A 303 -35.77 -8.14 -15.86
N LYS A 304 -35.58 -8.98 -16.88
CA LYS A 304 -34.66 -8.75 -18.01
C LYS A 304 -35.40 -8.96 -19.32
N ASP A 305 -35.39 -7.94 -20.17
CA ASP A 305 -36.05 -7.96 -21.49
C ASP A 305 -37.55 -8.37 -21.42
N GLY A 306 -38.24 -8.04 -20.33
CA GLY A 306 -39.65 -8.36 -20.10
C GLY A 306 -39.93 -9.74 -19.48
N ASN A 307 -38.91 -10.56 -19.25
CA ASN A 307 -39.05 -11.85 -18.56
C ASN A 307 -38.67 -11.73 -17.09
N SER A 308 -39.51 -12.28 -16.20
CA SER A 308 -39.24 -12.39 -14.76
C SER A 308 -38.43 -13.65 -14.47
N ILE A 309 -37.25 -13.47 -13.87
CA ILE A 309 -36.30 -14.53 -13.55
C ILE A 309 -36.10 -14.52 -12.04
N LYS A 310 -36.46 -15.63 -11.38
CA LYS A 310 -36.31 -15.77 -9.94
C LYS A 310 -34.89 -16.22 -9.59
N ILE A 311 -34.25 -15.48 -8.70
CA ILE A 311 -32.93 -15.72 -8.14
C ILE A 311 -33.11 -16.27 -6.72
N ASN A 312 -32.46 -17.37 -6.41
CA ASN A 312 -32.48 -17.95 -5.07
C ASN A 312 -31.15 -18.67 -4.84
N ASP A 313 -30.09 -17.89 -4.62
CA ASP A 313 -28.74 -18.41 -4.68
C ASP A 313 -28.24 -18.83 -3.30
N ASN A 314 -28.29 -20.14 -3.06
CA ASN A 314 -27.12 -20.82 -2.52
C ASN A 314 -26.54 -21.66 -3.67
N HIS A 315 -25.42 -21.19 -4.24
CA HIS A 315 -24.47 -21.97 -5.04
C HIS A 315 -25.05 -22.82 -6.20
N GLU A 316 -25.06 -22.27 -7.43
CA GLU A 316 -24.60 -22.92 -8.69
C GLU A 316 -25.07 -22.19 -9.98
N ASP A 317 -26.16 -21.41 -9.95
CA ASP A 317 -26.81 -20.95 -11.20
C ASP A 317 -26.52 -19.50 -11.65
N THR A 318 -26.09 -18.58 -10.78
CA THR A 318 -25.92 -17.16 -11.18
C THR A 318 -24.61 -16.79 -11.86
N ASN A 319 -23.59 -17.66 -11.84
CA ASN A 319 -22.38 -17.43 -12.64
C ASN A 319 -22.62 -17.65 -14.15
N LYS A 320 -23.77 -18.20 -14.57
CA LYS A 320 -24.11 -18.40 -15.99
C LYS A 320 -24.90 -17.24 -16.62
N GLU A 321 -25.66 -16.45 -15.86
CA GLU A 321 -26.60 -15.47 -16.45
C GLU A 321 -26.23 -13.98 -16.24
N ASN A 322 -25.19 -13.68 -15.45
CA ASN A 322 -24.46 -12.41 -15.48
C ASN A 322 -25.35 -11.15 -15.32
N PHE A 323 -26.28 -11.17 -14.36
CA PHE A 323 -27.25 -10.09 -14.06
C PHE A 323 -26.68 -8.91 -13.27
N PHE A 324 -25.61 -9.16 -12.52
CA PHE A 324 -24.99 -8.19 -11.63
C PHE A 324 -23.73 -7.59 -12.28
N GLU A 325 -23.47 -6.32 -11.99
CA GLU A 325 -22.22 -5.63 -12.28
C GLU A 325 -21.47 -5.45 -10.96
N GLU A 326 -20.32 -6.11 -10.84
CA GLU A 326 -19.40 -5.96 -9.73
C GLU A 326 -18.16 -5.21 -10.19
N GLN A 327 -17.80 -4.16 -9.46
CA GLN A 327 -16.56 -3.43 -9.66
C GLN A 327 -15.76 -3.41 -8.36
N VAL A 328 -14.60 -4.07 -8.36
CA VAL A 328 -13.62 -3.98 -7.28
C VAL A 328 -13.08 -2.55 -7.23
N CYS A 329 -13.13 -1.94 -6.05
CA CYS A 329 -12.83 -0.51 -5.83
C CYS A 329 -11.45 -0.27 -5.21
N THR A 330 -10.60 -1.30 -5.06
CA THR A 330 -9.21 -1.11 -4.64
C THR A 330 -8.39 -0.47 -5.76
N ILE A 331 -7.86 0.71 -5.44
CA ILE A 331 -6.94 1.61 -6.17
C ILE A 331 -6.77 1.37 -7.69
N LEU A 332 -7.28 2.34 -8.45
CA LEU A 332 -7.04 2.67 -9.87
C LEU A 332 -7.33 1.55 -10.88
N LYS A 333 -8.30 1.82 -11.78
CA LYS A 333 -8.52 1.06 -13.01
C LYS A 333 -7.16 0.67 -13.63
N ASN A 334 -6.79 -0.61 -13.52
CA ASN A 334 -5.66 -1.30 -14.17
C ASN A 334 -4.35 -1.51 -13.40
N GLU A 335 -4.27 -1.39 -12.07
CA GLU A 335 -3.05 -1.82 -11.34
C GLU A 335 -3.38 -2.76 -10.17
N TYR A 336 -3.09 -4.05 -10.37
CA TYR A 336 -3.24 -5.11 -9.38
C TYR A 336 -2.04 -5.10 -8.42
N TYR A 337 -2.30 -5.06 -7.12
CA TYR A 337 -1.37 -5.68 -6.17
C TYR A 337 -2.15 -6.40 -5.07
N LEU A 338 -1.84 -7.69 -4.95
CA LEU A 338 -2.45 -8.74 -4.11
C LEU A 338 -3.66 -9.44 -4.73
N ASP A 339 -3.29 -10.46 -5.51
CA ASP A 339 -3.87 -11.80 -5.60
C ASP A 339 -5.37 -11.96 -5.86
N ASN A 340 -5.64 -12.49 -7.06
CA ASN A 340 -6.93 -12.97 -7.56
C ASN A 340 -7.78 -13.62 -6.46
N PRO A 341 -9.05 -13.21 -6.25
CA PRO A 341 -10.00 -14.11 -5.61
C PRO A 341 -10.14 -15.34 -6.52
N GLN A 342 -9.51 -16.45 -6.12
CA GLN A 342 -9.80 -17.74 -6.72
C GLN A 342 -11.15 -18.22 -6.20
N PHE A 343 -12.05 -18.52 -7.13
CA PHE A 343 -13.23 -19.32 -6.86
C PHE A 343 -12.76 -20.76 -6.66
N VAL A 344 -12.75 -21.24 -5.41
CA VAL A 344 -12.45 -22.64 -5.11
C VAL A 344 -13.75 -23.42 -5.16
N LYS A 345 -13.75 -24.49 -5.96
CA LYS A 345 -14.78 -25.51 -5.99
C LYS A 345 -14.57 -26.38 -4.75
N ILE A 346 -15.51 -26.40 -3.81
CA ILE A 346 -15.49 -27.36 -2.70
C ILE A 346 -16.18 -28.62 -3.23
N GLU A 347 -15.47 -29.75 -3.20
CA GLU A 347 -16.02 -31.08 -3.51
C GLU A 347 -16.98 -31.58 -2.42
#